data_AF-A0A2A5A037-F1
#
_entry.id   AF-A0A2A5A037-F1
#
_cell.length_a   1.000
_cell.length_b   1.000
_cell.length_c   1.000
_cell.angle_alpha   90.00
_cell.angle_beta   90.00
_cell.angle_gamma   90.00
#
_symmetry.space_group_name_H-M   'P 1'
#
loop_
_entity.id
_entity.type
_entity.pdbx_description
1 polymer ?
#
loop_
_entity_poly.entity_id
_entity_poly.type
_entity_poly.pdbx_seq_one_letter_code
_entity_poly.pdbx_strand_id
1 'polypeptide(L)'
;MVGAGVFTTTGQFAATLGNPLDILLAWVIAALFAITGVLTLGELGAMLPSSGGEYIYFQRAYGKHAGFVGGLLVGPLSWPIGGAFVARAIGVHFNDLVPEVSTEVAAIVAILGLTWVHIRGLHFGATFNNFTSLAKVALLLAFIIGGLLVT
;
A
#
# COMPACT_ATOMS: atom_id res chain seq x y z
N MET A 1 -2.29 -6.19 -5.25
CA MET A 1 -2.75 -5.11 -4.35
C MET A 1 -2.67 -3.78 -5.10
N VAL A 2 -3.68 -2.91 -4.99
CA VAL A 2 -3.64 -1.55 -5.56
C VAL A 2 -3.33 -0.55 -4.44
N GLY A 3 -2.10 -0.04 -4.44
CA GLY A 3 -1.59 0.88 -3.43
C GLY A 3 -1.73 2.35 -3.83
N ALA A 4 -1.31 3.27 -2.95
CA ALA A 4 -1.32 4.70 -3.22
C ALA A 4 -0.33 5.13 -4.33
N GLY A 5 0.76 4.39 -4.53
CA GLY A 5 1.83 4.76 -5.47
C GLY A 5 1.41 4.85 -6.95
N VAL A 6 0.35 4.16 -7.36
CA VAL A 6 -0.21 4.31 -8.72
C VAL A 6 -0.86 5.69 -8.91
N PHE A 7 -1.41 6.27 -7.84
CA PHE A 7 -2.09 7.57 -7.87
C PHE A 7 -1.16 8.74 -7.55
N THR A 8 0.00 8.49 -6.96
CA THR A 8 0.95 9.54 -6.56
C THR A 8 2.29 9.42 -7.30
N THR A 9 3.09 8.43 -6.92
CA THR A 9 4.49 8.27 -7.35
C THR A 9 4.61 8.06 -8.86
N THR A 10 3.65 7.38 -9.48
CA THR A 10 3.67 7.16 -10.94
C THR A 10 3.59 8.48 -11.72
N GLY A 11 2.75 9.43 -11.26
CA GLY A 11 2.69 10.76 -11.87
C GLY A 11 3.98 11.56 -11.68
N GLN A 12 4.63 11.43 -10.51
CA GLN A 12 5.93 12.08 -10.23
C GLN A 12 7.05 11.52 -11.12
N PHE A 13 7.10 10.20 -11.31
CA PHE A 13 8.03 9.57 -12.23
C PHE A 13 7.75 9.97 -13.68
N ALA A 14 6.47 10.07 -14.07
CA ALA A 14 6.11 10.53 -15.40
C ALA A 14 6.62 11.95 -15.69
N ALA A 15 6.47 12.86 -14.71
CA ALA A 15 6.94 14.23 -14.83
C ALA A 15 8.48 14.34 -14.92
N THR A 16 9.22 13.38 -14.35
CA THR A 16 10.69 13.40 -14.29
C THR A 16 11.35 12.66 -15.46
N LEU A 17 10.83 11.49 -15.83
CA LEU A 17 11.39 10.65 -16.90
C LEU A 17 11.05 11.18 -18.30
N GLY A 18 9.89 11.81 -18.48
CA GLY A 18 9.46 12.43 -19.75
C GLY A 18 9.14 11.45 -20.89
N ASN A 19 9.56 10.19 -20.82
CA ASN A 19 9.27 9.15 -21.80
C ASN A 19 8.30 8.09 -21.23
N PRO A 20 7.11 7.87 -21.84
CA PRO A 20 6.16 6.86 -21.40
C PRO A 20 6.71 5.42 -21.36
N LEU A 21 7.62 5.07 -22.27
CA LEU A 21 8.19 3.72 -22.33
C LEU A 21 9.06 3.41 -21.11
N ASP A 22 9.79 4.39 -20.60
CA ASP A 22 10.66 4.22 -19.43
C ASP A 22 9.84 3.93 -18.17
N ILE A 23 8.68 4.58 -18.04
CA ILE A 23 7.73 4.33 -16.96
C ILE A 23 7.18 2.90 -17.04
N LEU A 24 6.78 2.46 -18.24
CA LEU A 24 6.27 1.10 -18.45
C LEU A 24 7.33 0.04 -18.16
N LEU A 25 8.58 0.26 -18.60
CA LEU A 25 9.70 -0.63 -18.30
C LEU A 25 9.96 -0.71 -16.79
N ALA A 26 9.97 0.42 -16.08
CA ALA A 26 10.13 0.43 -14.62
C ALA A 26 9.02 -0.38 -13.92
N TRP A 27 7.78 -0.26 -14.38
CA TRP A 27 6.66 -1.05 -13.87
C TRP A 27 6.80 -2.55 -14.13
N VAL A 28 7.24 -2.94 -15.34
CA VAL A 28 7.48 -4.35 -15.68
C VAL A 28 8.58 -4.93 -14.81
N ILE A 29 9.70 -4.22 -14.65
CA ILE A 29 10.81 -4.65 -13.79
C ILE A 29 10.33 -4.80 -12.34
N ALA A 30 9.61 -3.81 -11.80
CA ALA A 30 9.07 -3.87 -10.44
C ALA A 30 8.08 -5.04 -10.27
N ALA A 31 7.23 -5.31 -11.27
CA ALA A 31 6.30 -6.43 -11.25
C ALA A 31 7.02 -7.78 -11.21
N LEU A 32 8.10 -7.96 -11.96
CA LEU A 32 8.91 -9.18 -11.94
C LEU A 32 9.49 -9.44 -10.54
N PHE A 33 10.05 -8.42 -9.89
CA PHE A 33 10.53 -8.54 -8.51
C PHE A 33 9.40 -8.81 -7.51
N ALA A 34 8.23 -8.22 -7.70
CA ALA A 34 7.09 -8.47 -6.82
C ALA A 34 6.55 -9.91 -6.94
N ILE A 35 6.56 -10.48 -8.15
CA ILE A 35 6.09 -11.84 -8.40
C ILE A 35 6.96 -12.87 -7.67
N THR A 36 8.28 -12.72 -7.70
CA THR A 36 9.17 -13.65 -6.98
C THR A 36 8.94 -13.62 -5.47
N GLY A 37 8.73 -12.42 -4.91
CA GLY A 37 8.39 -12.25 -3.50
C GLY A 37 7.05 -12.88 -3.12
N VAL A 38 5.99 -12.64 -3.91
CA VAL A 38 4.64 -13.15 -3.57
C VAL A 38 4.54 -14.66 -3.72
N LEU A 39 5.24 -15.27 -4.69
CA LEU A 39 5.28 -16.73 -4.84
C LEU A 39 5.99 -17.37 -3.64
N THR A 40 7.13 -16.82 -3.22
CA THR A 40 7.89 -17.32 -2.06
C THR A 40 7.06 -17.23 -0.78
N LEU A 41 6.42 -16.07 -0.54
CA LEU A 41 5.56 -15.87 0.63
C LEU A 41 4.28 -16.73 0.56
N GLY A 42 3.78 -17.00 -0.65
CA GLY A 42 2.64 -17.90 -0.88
C GLY A 42 2.94 -19.34 -0.51
N GLU A 43 4.09 -19.87 -0.92
CA GLU A 43 4.55 -21.22 -0.53
C GLU A 43 4.76 -21.31 0.98
N LEU A 44 5.42 -20.33 1.60
CA LEU A 44 5.61 -20.29 3.04
C LEU A 44 4.28 -20.21 3.81
N GLY A 45 3.32 -19.42 3.31
CA GLY A 45 1.98 -19.32 3.90
C GLY A 45 1.18 -20.62 3.83
N ALA A 46 1.35 -21.40 2.75
CA ALA A 46 0.75 -22.72 2.62
C ALA A 46 1.45 -23.77 3.52
N MET A 47 2.77 -23.70 3.66
CA MET A 47 3.56 -24.62 4.49
C MET A 47 3.40 -24.37 6.00
N LEU A 48 3.17 -23.12 6.41
CA LEU A 48 3.10 -22.69 7.80
C LEU A 48 1.79 -21.90 8.06
N PRO A 49 0.61 -22.56 8.07
CA PRO A 49 -0.69 -21.89 8.21
C PRO A 49 -0.93 -21.42 9.66
N SER A 50 -0.25 -20.34 10.05
CA SER A 50 -0.31 -19.73 11.37
C SER A 50 -0.52 -18.23 11.25
N SER A 51 -1.20 -17.63 12.24
CA SER A 51 -1.51 -16.20 12.26
C SER A 51 -0.30 -15.29 12.49
N GLY A 52 0.90 -15.84 12.73
CA GLY A 52 2.09 -15.05 13.04
C GLY A 52 2.89 -14.59 11.82
N GLY A 53 2.55 -14.98 10.59
CA GLY A 53 3.17 -14.47 9.36
C GLY A 53 4.70 -14.53 9.35
N GLU A 54 5.35 -13.44 8.95
CA GLU A 54 6.82 -13.35 8.82
C GLU A 54 7.57 -13.65 10.11
N TYR A 55 7.01 -13.33 11.28
CA TYR A 55 7.59 -13.70 12.58
C TYR A 55 7.78 -15.22 12.67
N ILE A 56 6.77 -16.01 12.28
CA ILE A 56 6.82 -17.48 12.30
C ILE A 56 7.82 -17.99 11.26
N TYR A 57 7.90 -17.35 10.10
CA TYR A 57 8.84 -17.76 9.05
C TYR A 57 10.30 -17.61 9.51
N PHE A 58 10.65 -16.44 10.05
CA PHE A 58 11.99 -16.20 10.61
C PHE A 58 12.28 -17.08 11.81
N GLN A 59 11.28 -17.27 12.70
CA GLN A 59 11.44 -18.14 13.86
C GLN A 59 11.71 -19.59 13.45
N ARG A 60 11.01 -20.09 12.42
CA ARG A 60 11.15 -21.45 11.93
C ARG A 60 12.50 -21.69 11.25
N ALA A 61 12.99 -20.71 10.49
CA ALA A 61 14.24 -20.81 9.75
C ALA A 61 15.49 -20.58 10.62
N TYR A 62 15.44 -19.60 11.54
CA TYR A 62 16.62 -19.08 12.23
C TYR A 62 16.50 -19.07 13.77
N GLY A 63 15.41 -19.60 14.32
CA GLY A 63 15.19 -19.71 15.76
C GLY A 63 14.56 -18.46 16.39
N LYS A 64 14.32 -18.54 17.70
CA LYS A 64 13.46 -17.59 18.45
C LYS A 64 13.94 -16.13 18.39
N HIS A 65 15.24 -15.90 18.46
CA HIS A 65 15.79 -14.53 18.45
C HIS A 65 15.62 -13.85 17.09
N ALA A 66 15.91 -14.56 16.01
CA ALA A 66 15.68 -14.07 14.66
C ALA A 66 14.18 -13.86 14.37
N GLY A 67 13.32 -14.75 14.89
CA GLY A 67 11.86 -14.56 14.87
C GLY A 67 11.46 -13.24 15.51
N PHE A 68 11.91 -12.98 16.75
CA PHE A 68 11.63 -11.72 17.45
C PHE A 68 12.09 -10.48 16.66
N VAL A 69 13.34 -10.48 16.18
CA VAL A 69 13.87 -9.37 15.38
C VAL A 69 13.06 -9.18 14.11
N GLY A 70 12.76 -10.25 13.37
CA GLY A 70 11.96 -10.19 12.14
C GLY A 70 10.55 -9.66 12.41
N GLY A 71 9.88 -10.13 13.45
CA GLY A 71 8.56 -9.63 13.85
C GLY A 71 8.56 -8.15 14.23
N LEU A 72 9.62 -7.69 14.91
CA LEU A 72 9.79 -6.28 15.28
C LEU A 72 10.05 -5.39 14.05
N LEU A 73 10.88 -5.84 13.11
CA LEU A 73 11.17 -5.08 11.90
C LEU A 73 9.94 -4.94 11.00
N VAL A 74 9.14 -5.99 10.87
CA VAL A 74 7.94 -5.99 10.04
C VAL A 74 6.81 -5.21 10.69
N GLY A 75 6.32 -5.67 11.84
CA GLY A 75 5.04 -5.21 12.37
C GLY A 75 5.09 -3.76 12.83
N PRO A 76 5.81 -3.45 13.93
CA PRO A 76 5.82 -2.10 14.51
C PRO A 76 6.73 -1.11 13.79
N LEU A 77 7.69 -1.53 12.98
CA LEU A 77 8.58 -0.60 12.27
C LEU A 77 8.17 -0.39 10.81
N SER A 78 7.95 -1.46 10.03
CA SER A 78 7.67 -1.33 8.60
C SER A 78 6.24 -0.86 8.30
N TRP A 79 5.21 -1.47 8.92
CA TRP A 79 3.81 -1.15 8.57
C TRP A 79 3.40 0.30 8.87
N PRO A 80 3.81 0.93 10.00
CA PRO A 80 3.49 2.34 10.25
C PRO A 80 4.12 3.30 9.23
N ILE A 81 5.30 2.98 8.69
CA ILE A 81 5.94 3.79 7.64
C ILE A 81 5.06 3.78 6.39
N GLY A 82 4.58 2.60 5.97
CA GLY A 82 3.65 2.47 4.85
C GLY A 82 2.34 3.21 5.09
N GLY A 83 1.77 3.09 6.30
CA GLY A 83 0.56 3.82 6.70
C GLY A 83 0.74 5.34 6.65
N ALA A 84 1.87 5.85 7.16
CA ALA A 84 2.19 7.27 7.16
C ALA A 84 2.40 7.82 5.73
N PHE A 85 3.04 7.05 4.84
CA PHE A 85 3.17 7.41 3.43
C PHE A 85 1.81 7.61 2.76
N VAL A 86 0.87 6.67 2.95
CA VAL A 86 -0.48 6.76 2.39
C VAL A 86 -1.27 7.91 3.02
N ALA A 87 -1.17 8.10 4.33
CA ALA A 87 -1.85 9.20 5.03
C ALA A 87 -1.37 10.57 4.54
N ARG A 88 -0.06 10.74 4.34
CA ARG A 88 0.50 11.97 3.78
C ARG A 88 0.03 12.22 2.35
N ALA A 89 -0.07 11.18 1.53
CA ALA A 89 -0.65 11.30 0.19
C ALA A 89 -2.10 11.83 0.23
N ILE A 90 -2.93 11.31 1.14
CA ILE A 90 -4.28 11.84 1.39
C ILE A 90 -4.20 13.31 1.82
N GLY A 91 -3.29 13.65 2.73
CA GLY A 91 -3.13 15.01 3.24
C GLY A 91 -2.74 16.02 2.16
N VAL A 92 -1.84 15.66 1.25
CA VAL A 92 -1.45 16.50 0.11
C VAL A 92 -2.65 16.76 -0.79
N HIS A 93 -3.36 15.71 -1.21
CA HIS A 93 -4.54 15.86 -2.07
C HIS A 93 -5.68 16.60 -1.39
N PHE A 94 -5.83 16.47 -0.07
CA PHE A 94 -6.82 17.24 0.68
C PHE A 94 -6.44 18.72 0.74
N ASN A 95 -5.16 19.02 0.95
CA ASN A 95 -4.66 20.41 0.93
C ASN A 95 -4.82 21.06 -0.45
N ASP A 96 -4.64 20.30 -1.54
CA ASP A 96 -4.92 20.79 -2.91
C ASP A 96 -6.38 21.25 -3.08
N LEU A 97 -7.33 20.66 -2.32
CA LEU A 97 -8.76 20.99 -2.36
C LEU A 97 -9.16 22.05 -1.31
N VAL A 98 -8.53 22.02 -0.14
CA VAL A 98 -8.79 22.92 1.00
C VAL A 98 -7.46 23.46 1.52
N PRO A 99 -6.91 24.52 0.89
CA PRO A 99 -5.56 25.01 1.17
C PRO A 99 -5.35 25.50 2.61
N GLU A 100 -6.43 25.86 3.32
CA GLU A 100 -6.38 26.30 4.72
C GLU A 100 -6.02 25.17 5.70
N VAL A 101 -6.23 23.90 5.31
CA VAL A 101 -5.91 22.74 6.15
C VAL A 101 -4.54 22.20 5.73
N SER A 102 -3.57 22.21 6.65
CA SER A 102 -2.23 21.70 6.36
C SER A 102 -2.25 20.20 6.05
N THR A 103 -1.29 19.77 5.22
CA THR A 103 -1.09 18.36 4.85
C THR A 103 -0.97 17.46 6.08
N GLU A 104 -0.26 17.91 7.11
CA GLU A 104 -0.03 17.15 8.34
C GLU A 104 -1.31 16.94 9.13
N VAL A 105 -2.14 17.98 9.27
CA VAL A 105 -3.43 17.89 9.99
C VAL A 105 -4.37 16.94 9.26
N ALA A 106 -4.49 17.08 7.94
CA ALA A 106 -5.32 16.17 7.13
C ALA A 106 -4.83 14.71 7.21
N ALA A 107 -3.51 14.47 7.17
CA ALA A 107 -2.93 13.14 7.31
C ALA A 107 -3.19 12.52 8.69
N ILE A 108 -3.02 13.29 9.78
CA ILE A 108 -3.31 12.84 11.14
C ILE A 108 -4.78 12.48 11.29
N VAL A 109 -5.68 13.33 10.80
CA VAL A 109 -7.13 13.07 10.81
C VAL A 109 -7.46 11.79 10.02
N ALA A 110 -6.84 11.58 8.86
CA ALA A 110 -7.01 10.36 8.08
C ALA A 110 -6.56 9.10 8.85
N ILE A 111 -5.39 9.15 9.52
CA ILE A 111 -4.90 8.04 10.35
C ILE A 111 -5.87 7.76 11.50
N LEU A 112 -6.31 8.79 12.22
CA LEU A 112 -7.23 8.63 13.35
C LEU A 112 -8.59 8.09 12.89
N GLY A 113 -9.12 8.58 11.76
CA GLY A 113 -10.35 8.09 11.17
C GLY A 113 -10.27 6.63 10.71
N LEU A 114 -9.18 6.26 10.01
CA LEU A 114 -8.94 4.88 9.60
C LEU A 114 -8.75 3.96 10.80
N THR A 115 -8.03 4.42 11.83
CA THR A 115 -7.86 3.67 13.08
C THR A 115 -9.21 3.45 13.74
N TRP A 116 -10.04 4.51 13.85
CA TRP A 116 -11.38 4.43 14.40
C TRP A 116 -12.26 3.43 13.65
N VAL A 117 -12.18 3.37 12.31
CA VAL A 117 -12.89 2.35 11.52
C VAL A 117 -12.42 0.94 11.88
N HIS A 118 -11.11 0.70 11.96
CA HIS A 118 -10.56 -0.64 12.14
C HIS A 118 -10.71 -1.19 13.57
N ILE A 119 -10.79 -0.32 14.60
CA ILE A 119 -11.02 -0.77 15.98
C ILE A 119 -12.48 -1.18 16.25
N ARG A 120 -13.44 -0.89 15.36
CA ARG A 120 -14.87 -1.22 15.55
C ARG A 120 -15.21 -2.68 15.30
N GLY A 121 -14.30 -3.44 14.71
CA GLY A 121 -14.43 -4.88 14.52
C GLY A 121 -13.97 -5.35 13.14
N LEU A 122 -13.59 -6.62 13.07
CA LEU A 122 -12.99 -7.24 11.89
C LEU A 122 -13.93 -7.20 10.67
N HIS A 123 -15.23 -7.49 10.86
CA HIS A 123 -16.20 -7.46 9.76
C HIS A 123 -16.40 -6.05 9.18
N PHE A 124 -16.46 -5.03 10.03
CA PHE A 124 -16.62 -3.65 9.57
C PHE A 124 -15.37 -3.16 8.83
N GLY A 125 -14.18 -3.42 9.39
CA GLY A 125 -12.92 -3.11 8.72
C GLY A 125 -12.74 -3.83 7.39
N ALA A 126 -13.11 -5.12 7.31
CA ALA A 126 -13.06 -5.90 6.08
C ALA A 126 -14.00 -5.32 5.00
N THR A 127 -15.24 -5.00 5.36
CA THR A 127 -16.20 -4.38 4.42
C THR A 127 -15.70 -3.02 3.91
N PHE A 128 -15.17 -2.18 4.80
CA PHE A 128 -14.57 -0.90 4.42
C PHE A 128 -13.39 -1.07 3.46
N ASN A 129 -12.50 -2.04 3.72
CA ASN A 129 -11.37 -2.34 2.84
C ASN A 129 -11.82 -2.89 1.47
N ASN A 130 -12.86 -3.73 1.43
CA ASN A 130 -13.41 -4.24 0.18
C ASN A 130 -14.02 -3.11 -0.66
N PHE A 131 -14.80 -2.23 -0.04
CA PHE A 131 -15.38 -1.07 -0.70
C PHE A 131 -14.31 -0.14 -1.28
N THR A 132 -13.32 0.24 -0.47
CA THR A 132 -12.24 1.12 -0.94
C THR A 132 -11.37 0.46 -2.01
N SER A 133 -11.18 -0.85 -1.97
CA SER A 133 -10.48 -1.59 -3.02
C SER A 133 -11.23 -1.54 -4.35
N LEU A 134 -12.55 -1.75 -4.32
CA LEU A 134 -13.39 -1.64 -5.52
C LEU A 134 -13.38 -0.22 -6.09
N ALA A 135 -13.50 0.79 -5.23
CA ALA A 135 -13.45 2.19 -5.62
C ALA A 135 -12.13 2.56 -6.32
N LYS A 136 -10.99 2.08 -5.82
CA LYS A 136 -9.67 2.29 -6.45
C LYS A 136 -9.60 1.66 -7.84
N VAL A 137 -10.12 0.43 -8.01
CA VAL A 137 -10.15 -0.23 -9.32
C VAL A 137 -11.05 0.53 -10.29
N ALA A 138 -12.24 0.94 -9.85
CA ALA A 138 -13.16 1.75 -10.67
C ALA A 138 -12.50 3.07 -11.11
N LEU A 139 -11.79 3.75 -10.22
CA LEU A 139 -11.05 4.98 -10.54
C LEU A 139 -9.94 4.74 -11.58
N LEU A 140 -9.19 3.66 -11.47
CA LEU A 140 -8.17 3.29 -12.47
C LEU A 140 -8.80 3.03 -13.84
N LEU A 141 -9.92 2.30 -13.89
CA LEU A 141 -10.64 2.08 -15.14
C LEU A 141 -11.14 3.40 -15.74
N ALA A 142 -11.64 4.31 -14.91
CA ALA A 142 -12.05 5.65 -15.36
C ALA A 142 -10.86 6.43 -15.95
N PHE A 143 -9.67 6.39 -15.35
CA PHE A 143 -8.47 7.01 -15.92
C PHE A 143 -8.02 6.36 -17.22
N ILE A 144 -8.08 5.04 -17.34
CA ILE A 144 -7.74 4.33 -18.59
C ILE A 144 -8.70 4.75 -19.71
N ILE A 145 -10.01 4.70 -19.45
CA ILE A 145 -11.02 5.09 -20.43
C ILE A 145 -10.89 6.57 -20.81
N GLY A 146 -10.76 7.45 -19.81
CA GLY A 146 -10.57 8.88 -20.06
C GLY A 146 -9.31 9.18 -20.88
N GLY A 147 -8.20 8.48 -20.58
CA GLY A 147 -6.97 8.58 -21.36
C GLY A 147 -7.16 8.18 -22.82
N LEU A 148 -7.82 7.04 -23.07
CA LEU A 148 -8.09 6.54 -24.43
C LEU A 148 -9.05 7.43 -25.24
N LEU A 149 -9.91 8.20 -24.57
CA LEU A 149 -10.85 9.12 -25.23
C LEU A 149 -10.24 10.49 -25.56
N VAL A 150 -9.19 10.90 -24.84
CA VAL A 150 -8.52 12.20 -25.00
C VAL A 150 -7.32 12.11 -25.95
N THR A 151 -6.81 10.90 -26.21
CA THR A 151 -5.85 10.59 -27.29
C THR A 151 -6.53 10.49 -28.64
#